data_AF-A0A8T5S1A8-F1
#
_entry.id   AF-A0A8T5S1A8-F1
#
_cell.length_a   1.000
_cell.length_b   1.000
_cell.length_c   1.000
_cell.angle_alpha   90.00
_cell.angle_beta   90.00
_cell.angle_gamma   90.00
#
_symmetry.space_group_name_H-M   'P 1'
#
loop_
_entity.id
_entity.type
_entity.pdbx_description
1 polymer ?
#
loop_
_entity_poly.entity_id
_entity_poly.type
_entity_poly.pdbx_seq_one_letter_code
_entity_poly.pdbx_strand_id
1 'polypeptide(L)'
;MGKNDKRKPKRINIKKERQRLIKEKKKLHPEQDLQMDKKSTKKIDIRLEKETKLYWIRVITAITSGLLGRLLFGIPNTKMVFGFWLFIWMLCFWFITPFVVSFFVLKYKYDKEEWNWKNIIKPGIGIFFFLFMIVTIITHTFLAFS
;
A
#
# COMPACT_ATOMS: atom_id res chain seq x y z
N MET A 1 3.13 -66.68 -43.22
CA MET A 1 4.36 -65.90 -42.92
C MET A 1 4.00 -64.42 -42.95
N GLY A 2 3.67 -63.81 -41.80
CA GLY A 2 3.26 -62.40 -41.71
C GLY A 2 3.96 -61.75 -40.51
N LYS A 3 4.90 -60.83 -40.78
CA LYS A 3 5.75 -60.20 -39.77
C LYS A 3 4.93 -59.20 -38.95
N ASN A 4 4.82 -59.45 -37.64
CA ASN A 4 4.27 -58.52 -36.66
C ASN A 4 5.20 -57.30 -36.50
N ASP A 5 4.75 -56.15 -37.00
CA ASP A 5 5.46 -54.87 -36.92
C ASP A 5 5.27 -54.24 -35.52
N LYS A 6 6.15 -54.61 -34.58
CA LYS A 6 6.13 -54.12 -33.19
C LYS A 6 6.71 -52.70 -33.11
N ARG A 7 5.94 -51.67 -33.47
CA ARG A 7 6.31 -50.27 -33.20
C ARG A 7 6.20 -49.99 -31.69
N LYS A 8 7.34 -50.02 -30.99
CA LYS A 8 7.42 -49.62 -29.58
C LYS A 8 7.09 -48.12 -29.44
N PRO A 9 6.26 -47.71 -28.46
CA PRO A 9 5.99 -46.30 -28.21
C PRO A 9 7.26 -45.58 -27.77
N LYS A 10 7.66 -44.54 -28.50
CA LYS A 10 8.77 -43.64 -28.13
C LYS A 10 8.43 -43.02 -26.77
N ARG A 11 9.30 -43.17 -25.77
CA ARG A 11 9.18 -42.46 -24.49
C ARG A 11 9.42 -40.97 -24.73
N ILE A 12 8.36 -40.23 -24.99
CA ILE A 12 8.47 -38.78 -25.16
C ILE A 12 8.65 -38.17 -23.78
N ASN A 13 9.71 -37.38 -23.62
CA ASN A 13 9.98 -36.69 -22.37
C ASN A 13 9.06 -35.47 -22.29
N ILE A 14 7.90 -35.65 -21.63
CA ILE A 14 6.80 -34.68 -21.52
C ILE A 14 7.30 -33.28 -21.12
N LYS A 15 8.36 -33.21 -20.29
CA LYS A 15 8.96 -31.95 -19.85
C LYS A 15 9.62 -31.18 -21.00
N LYS A 16 10.32 -31.88 -21.90
CA LYS A 16 10.96 -31.26 -23.09
C LYS A 16 9.92 -30.82 -24.12
N GLU A 17 8.85 -31.59 -24.28
CA GLU A 17 7.77 -31.26 -25.22
C GLU A 17 6.96 -30.04 -24.77
N ARG A 18 6.62 -29.96 -23.47
CA ARG A 18 6.00 -28.76 -22.89
C ARG A 18 6.84 -27.51 -23.10
N GLN A 19 8.15 -27.58 -22.92
CA GLN A 19 9.03 -26.43 -23.14
C GLN A 19 9.08 -25.99 -24.61
N ARG A 20 9.02 -26.92 -25.57
CA ARG A 20 8.95 -26.61 -27.00
C ARG A 20 7.63 -25.92 -27.35
N LEU A 21 6.50 -26.46 -26.88
CA LEU A 21 5.18 -25.89 -27.10
C LEU A 21 5.03 -24.49 -26.51
N ILE A 22 5.62 -24.21 -25.34
CA ILE A 22 5.65 -22.87 -24.73
C ILE A 22 6.50 -21.91 -25.57
N LYS A 23 7.67 -22.35 -26.06
CA LYS A 23 8.52 -21.53 -26.95
C LYS A 23 7.86 -21.23 -28.28
N GLU A 24 7.16 -22.19 -28.87
CA GLU A 24 6.41 -22.00 -30.12
C GLU A 24 5.23 -21.06 -29.93
N LYS A 25 4.46 -21.23 -28.84
CA LYS A 25 3.38 -20.29 -28.49
C LYS A 25 3.88 -18.87 -28.27
N LYS A 26 5.04 -18.69 -27.62
CA LYS A 26 5.69 -17.37 -27.47
C LYS A 26 6.10 -16.72 -28.79
N LYS A 27 6.53 -17.52 -29.77
CA LYS A 27 6.89 -17.01 -31.11
C LYS A 27 5.66 -16.62 -31.95
N LEU A 28 4.53 -17.32 -31.74
CA LEU A 28 3.29 -17.07 -32.48
C LEU A 28 2.52 -15.84 -31.98
N HIS A 29 2.62 -15.49 -30.70
CA HIS A 29 1.90 -14.34 -30.12
C HIS A 29 2.79 -13.44 -29.23
N PRO A 30 3.88 -12.87 -29.77
CA PRO A 30 4.72 -11.92 -29.02
C PRO A 30 3.93 -10.67 -28.58
N GLU A 31 2.89 -10.28 -29.33
CA GLU A 31 2.04 -9.14 -28.98
C GLU A 31 1.19 -9.38 -27.73
N GLN A 32 0.78 -10.63 -27.43
CA GLN A 32 0.00 -10.92 -26.22
C GLN A 32 0.86 -10.81 -24.97
N ASP A 33 2.12 -11.28 -25.02
CA ASP A 33 3.09 -11.10 -23.94
C ASP A 33 3.42 -9.61 -23.74
N LEU A 34 3.64 -8.84 -24.83
CA LEU A 34 3.88 -7.40 -24.77
C LEU A 34 2.67 -6.61 -24.21
N GLN A 35 1.45 -7.02 -24.54
CA GLN A 35 0.24 -6.43 -23.96
C GLN A 35 0.05 -6.81 -22.49
N MET A 36 0.38 -8.05 -22.09
CA MET A 36 0.40 -8.45 -20.69
C MET A 36 1.43 -7.66 -19.88
N ASP A 37 2.63 -7.45 -20.43
CA ASP A 37 3.66 -6.64 -19.79
C ASP A 37 3.25 -5.17 -19.71
N LYS A 38 2.74 -4.56 -20.79
CA LYS A 38 2.19 -3.19 -20.73
C LYS A 38 1.06 -3.06 -19.69
N LYS A 39 0.21 -4.07 -19.57
CA LYS A 39 -0.89 -4.09 -18.59
C LYS A 39 -0.37 -4.28 -17.16
N SER A 40 0.70 -5.04 -16.96
CA SER A 40 1.34 -5.22 -15.66
C SER A 40 2.06 -3.94 -15.22
N THR A 41 2.81 -3.28 -16.12
CA THR A 41 3.45 -1.99 -15.85
C THR A 41 2.43 -0.92 -15.48
N LYS A 42 1.34 -0.79 -16.25
CA LYS A 42 0.25 0.15 -15.93
C LYS A 42 -0.37 -0.10 -14.56
N LYS A 43 -0.53 -1.37 -14.15
CA LYS A 43 -1.03 -1.70 -12.81
C LYS A 43 -0.04 -1.30 -11.71
N ILE A 44 1.26 -1.44 -11.96
CA ILE A 44 2.31 -1.01 -11.03
C ILE A 44 2.29 0.52 -10.90
N ASP A 45 2.20 1.25 -12.00
CA ASP A 45 2.16 2.73 -11.99
C ASP A 45 0.93 3.25 -11.24
N ILE A 46 -0.25 2.69 -11.50
CA ILE A 46 -1.49 3.04 -10.81
C ILE A 46 -1.37 2.77 -9.31
N ARG A 47 -0.76 1.64 -8.91
CA ARG A 47 -0.54 1.31 -7.51
C ARG A 47 0.41 2.29 -6.85
N LEU A 48 1.51 2.64 -7.53
CA LEU A 48 2.50 3.58 -7.03
C LEU A 48 1.87 4.95 -6.79
N GLU A 49 1.07 5.45 -7.75
CA GLU A 49 0.38 6.73 -7.62
C GLU A 49 -0.60 6.74 -6.43
N LYS A 50 -1.33 5.65 -6.21
CA LYS A 50 -2.24 5.47 -5.07
C LYS A 50 -1.48 5.46 -3.74
N GLU A 51 -0.37 4.74 -3.66
CA GLU A 51 0.49 4.69 -2.47
C GLU A 51 1.10 6.07 -2.17
N THR A 52 1.54 6.81 -3.19
CA THR A 52 2.03 8.19 -3.05
C THR A 52 0.95 9.14 -2.53
N LYS A 53 -0.28 9.07 -3.06
CA LYS A 53 -1.40 9.88 -2.56
C LYS A 53 -1.69 9.58 -1.09
N LEU A 54 -1.75 8.30 -0.71
CA LEU A 54 -1.95 7.90 0.69
C LEU A 54 -0.83 8.40 1.60
N TYR A 55 0.41 8.37 1.13
CA TYR A 55 1.56 8.91 1.86
C TYR A 55 1.41 10.41 2.13
N TRP A 56 1.11 11.21 1.11
CA TRP A 56 0.91 12.66 1.26
C TRP A 56 -0.22 13.00 2.22
N ILE A 57 -1.32 12.25 2.16
CA ILE A 57 -2.44 12.45 3.07
C ILE A 57 -2.02 12.16 4.52
N ARG A 58 -1.17 11.15 4.76
CA ARG A 58 -0.63 10.91 6.10
C ARG A 58 0.28 12.03 6.58
N VAL A 59 1.11 12.59 5.72
CA VAL A 59 1.95 13.74 6.04
C VAL A 59 1.08 14.91 6.52
N ILE A 60 0.05 15.27 5.75
CA ILE A 60 -0.89 16.35 6.10
C ILE A 60 -1.61 16.03 7.42
N THR A 61 -2.05 14.78 7.59
CA THR A 61 -2.79 14.37 8.80
C THR A 61 -1.88 14.35 10.03
N ALA A 62 -0.61 13.98 9.90
CA ALA A 62 0.35 14.01 11.00
C ALA A 62 0.59 15.45 11.49
N ILE A 63 0.78 16.37 10.55
CA ILE A 63 1.00 17.79 10.84
C ILE A 63 -0.23 18.39 11.52
N THR A 64 -1.41 18.22 10.91
CA THR A 64 -2.67 18.76 11.44
C THR A 64 -3.03 18.15 12.79
N SER A 65 -2.90 16.83 12.96
CA SER A 65 -3.20 16.18 14.24
C SER A 65 -2.20 16.53 15.34
N GLY A 66 -0.92 16.77 15.02
CA GLY A 66 0.09 17.24 15.97
C GLY A 66 -0.18 18.66 16.47
N LEU A 67 -0.51 19.56 15.53
CA LEU A 67 -0.94 20.94 15.85
C LEU A 67 -2.20 20.94 16.73
N LEU A 68 -3.25 20.21 16.32
CA LEU A 68 -4.50 20.11 17.06
C LEU A 68 -4.31 19.43 18.42
N GLY A 69 -3.47 18.40 18.48
CA GLY A 69 -3.17 17.69 19.72
C GLY A 69 -2.59 18.65 20.77
N ARG A 70 -1.64 19.50 20.38
CA ARG A 70 -1.11 20.51 21.30
C ARG A 70 -2.13 21.60 21.63
N LEU A 71 -2.95 22.05 20.69
CA LEU A 71 -3.98 23.07 20.97
C LEU A 71 -5.06 22.57 21.93
N LEU A 72 -5.53 21.33 21.76
CA LEU A 72 -6.61 20.76 22.55
C LEU A 72 -6.13 20.27 23.93
N PHE A 73 -4.98 19.60 23.99
CA PHE A 73 -4.45 19.05 25.25
C PHE A 73 -3.49 20.01 25.96
N GLY A 74 -3.08 21.11 25.31
CA GLY A 74 -2.11 22.05 25.86
C GLY A 74 -2.64 23.13 26.79
N ILE A 75 -3.96 23.19 26.97
CA ILE A 75 -4.62 24.19 27.81
C ILE A 75 -4.44 23.82 29.30
N PRO A 76 -4.10 24.78 30.18
CA PRO A 76 -3.54 24.55 31.53
C PRO A 76 -4.44 23.83 32.55
N ASN A 77 -5.70 23.55 32.23
CA ASN A 77 -6.65 22.94 33.16
C ASN A 77 -6.55 21.40 33.23
N THR A 78 -5.73 20.77 32.39
CA THR A 78 -5.62 19.30 32.32
C THR A 78 -4.24 18.84 32.78
N LYS A 79 -4.02 18.75 34.09
CA LYS A 79 -2.82 18.16 34.72
C LYS A 79 -2.75 16.62 34.57
N MET A 80 -3.14 16.07 33.42
CA MET A 80 -3.11 14.63 33.17
C MET A 80 -2.05 14.32 32.12
N VAL A 81 -0.98 13.66 32.57
CA VAL A 81 -0.02 12.83 31.80
C VAL A 81 -0.01 13.15 30.29
N PHE A 82 0.56 14.30 29.94
CA PHE A 82 0.56 14.86 28.57
C PHE A 82 1.01 13.85 27.51
N GLY A 83 2.02 13.02 27.82
CA GLY A 83 2.56 12.05 26.87
C GLY A 83 1.59 10.92 26.52
N PHE A 84 0.83 10.40 27.50
CA PHE A 84 -0.04 9.23 27.29
C PHE A 84 -1.31 9.61 26.51
N TRP A 85 -1.91 10.76 26.82
CA TRP A 85 -3.09 11.24 26.09
C TRP A 85 -2.77 11.69 24.66
N LEU A 86 -1.62 12.33 24.44
CA LEU A 86 -1.13 12.62 23.09
C LEU A 86 -0.83 11.34 22.29
N PHE A 87 -0.33 10.30 22.96
CA PHE A 87 -0.11 9.01 22.31
C PHE A 87 -1.42 8.35 21.88
N ILE A 88 -2.45 8.36 22.74
CA ILE A 88 -3.79 7.87 22.39
C ILE A 88 -4.39 8.70 21.25
N TRP A 89 -4.26 10.03 21.30
CA TRP A 89 -4.71 10.93 20.23
C TRP A 89 -4.07 10.58 18.89
N MET A 90 -2.75 10.40 18.86
CA MET A 90 -2.01 9.98 17.68
C MET A 90 -2.51 8.64 17.15
N LEU A 91 -2.76 7.65 18.02
CA LEU A 91 -3.32 6.36 17.62
C LEU A 91 -4.74 6.49 17.05
N CYS A 92 -5.60 7.29 17.67
CA CYS A 92 -6.94 7.56 17.14
C CYS A 92 -6.87 8.14 15.73
N PHE A 93 -6.03 9.16 15.50
CA PHE A 93 -5.84 9.71 14.15
C PHE A 93 -5.25 8.69 13.19
N TRP A 94 -4.27 7.90 13.63
CA TRP A 94 -3.68 6.86 12.81
C TRP A 94 -4.72 5.82 12.34
N PHE A 95 -5.65 5.43 13.20
CA PHE A 95 -6.72 4.50 12.85
C PHE A 95 -7.86 5.16 12.08
N ILE A 96 -8.28 6.37 12.41
CA ILE A 96 -9.46 7.03 11.81
C ILE A 96 -9.16 7.55 10.39
N THR A 97 -8.00 8.16 10.20
CA THR A 97 -7.59 8.78 8.94
C THR A 97 -7.70 7.84 7.72
N PRO A 98 -7.16 6.60 7.73
CA PRO A 98 -7.27 5.72 6.57
C PRO A 98 -8.73 5.41 6.19
N PHE A 99 -9.66 5.37 7.14
CA PHE A 99 -11.08 5.22 6.83
C PHE A 99 -11.64 6.47 6.19
N VAL A 100 -11.46 7.63 6.82
CA VAL A 100 -11.98 8.91 6.31
C VAL A 100 -11.46 9.15 4.89
N VAL A 101 -10.18 8.88 4.65
CA VAL A 101 -9.54 9.06 3.34
C VAL A 101 -10.07 8.08 2.31
N SER A 102 -10.29 6.82 2.70
CA SER A 102 -10.87 5.81 1.80
C SER A 102 -12.29 6.16 1.38
N PHE A 103 -13.11 6.66 2.30
CA PHE A 103 -14.53 6.97 2.05
C PHE A 103 -14.74 8.36 1.42
N PHE A 104 -14.10 9.41 1.94
CA PHE A 104 -14.36 10.80 1.53
C PHE A 104 -13.46 11.28 0.40
N VAL A 105 -12.15 11.01 0.48
CA VAL A 105 -11.17 11.59 -0.45
C VAL A 105 -11.07 10.77 -1.73
N LEU A 106 -10.87 9.47 -1.58
CA LEU A 106 -10.60 8.61 -2.73
C LEU A 106 -11.88 8.10 -3.40
N LYS A 107 -13.05 8.28 -2.76
CA LYS A 107 -14.37 7.80 -3.22
C LYS A 107 -14.25 6.48 -3.96
N TYR A 108 -13.48 5.54 -3.40
CA TYR A 108 -13.16 4.32 -4.12
C TYR A 108 -14.48 3.63 -4.48
N LYS A 109 -14.73 3.39 -5.77
CA LYS A 109 -15.67 2.33 -6.15
C LYS A 109 -15.14 1.09 -5.44
N TYR A 110 -15.96 0.54 -4.56
CA TYR A 110 -15.58 -0.51 -3.61
C TYR A 110 -15.12 -1.75 -4.37
N ASP A 111 -13.83 -1.81 -4.70
CA ASP A 111 -13.23 -2.96 -5.37
C ASP A 111 -12.58 -3.83 -4.29
N LYS A 112 -13.23 -4.96 -3.98
CA LYS A 112 -12.88 -5.84 -2.84
C LYS A 112 -11.43 -6.35 -2.91
N GLU A 113 -10.83 -6.42 -4.10
CA GLU A 113 -9.45 -6.87 -4.27
C GLU A 113 -8.40 -5.80 -3.89
N GLU A 114 -8.71 -4.51 -4.08
CA GLU A 114 -7.80 -3.41 -3.69
C GLU A 114 -7.98 -3.00 -2.22
N TRP A 115 -9.17 -3.22 -1.65
CA TRP A 115 -9.49 -2.85 -0.27
C TRP A 115 -8.97 -3.87 0.75
N ASN A 116 -7.64 -4.02 0.82
CA ASN A 116 -6.98 -4.77 1.88
C ASN A 116 -6.43 -3.80 2.93
N TRP A 117 -6.92 -3.90 4.16
CA TRP A 117 -6.51 -3.11 5.33
C TRP A 117 -4.99 -3.02 5.48
N LYS A 118 -4.27 -4.09 5.16
CA LYS A 118 -2.81 -4.11 5.20
C LYS A 118 -2.20 -3.12 4.20
N ASN A 119 -2.77 -2.96 3.01
CA ASN A 119 -2.29 -2.03 2.00
C ASN A 119 -2.62 -0.57 2.33
N ILE A 120 -3.68 -0.32 3.11
CA ILE A 120 -4.06 1.04 3.51
C ILE A 120 -3.26 1.49 4.73
N ILE A 121 -2.99 0.57 5.67
CA ILE A 121 -2.36 0.86 6.96
C ILE A 121 -0.81 0.85 6.88
N LYS A 122 -0.21 0.03 6.04
CA LYS A 122 1.26 -0.04 5.91
C LYS A 122 1.95 1.24 5.38
N PRO A 123 1.49 1.86 4.27
CA PRO A 123 2.29 2.89 3.61
C PRO A 123 2.36 4.17 4.45
N GLY A 124 3.57 4.63 4.76
CA GLY A 124 3.77 5.91 5.45
C GLY A 124 3.43 5.88 6.93
N ILE A 125 3.57 4.74 7.62
CA ILE A 125 3.33 4.70 9.07
C ILE A 125 4.43 5.42 9.83
N GLY A 126 5.70 5.08 9.60
CA GLY A 126 6.82 5.71 10.28
C GLY A 126 6.86 7.22 10.11
N ILE A 127 6.59 7.72 8.89
CA ILE A 127 6.56 9.17 8.62
C ILE A 127 5.46 9.87 9.41
N PHE A 128 4.30 9.23 9.59
CA PHE A 128 3.19 9.81 10.35
C PHE A 128 3.61 10.02 11.82
N PHE A 129 4.15 8.98 12.47
CA PHE A 129 4.61 9.05 13.85
C PHE A 129 5.72 10.09 14.02
N PHE A 130 6.69 10.10 13.10
CA PHE A 130 7.85 11.00 13.18
C PHE A 130 7.45 12.48 12.99
N LEU A 131 6.66 12.79 11.96
CA LEU A 131 6.18 14.15 11.74
C LEU A 131 5.25 14.63 12.85
N PHE A 132 4.37 13.76 13.35
CA PHE A 132 3.52 14.09 14.48
C PHE A 132 4.36 14.49 15.70
N MET A 133 5.39 13.71 16.05
CA MET A 133 6.30 14.03 17.14
C MET A 133 7.01 15.37 16.92
N ILE A 134 7.64 15.57 15.76
CA ILE A 134 8.39 16.80 15.45
C ILE A 134 7.47 18.02 15.56
N VAL A 135 6.32 17.98 14.89
CA VAL A 135 5.38 19.11 14.90
C VAL A 135 4.89 19.37 16.31
N THR A 136 4.52 18.34 17.07
CA THR A 136 4.06 18.49 18.46
C THR A 136 5.14 19.10 19.35
N ILE A 137 6.40 18.67 19.22
CA ILE A 137 7.53 19.23 19.99
C ILE A 137 7.75 20.69 19.61
N ILE A 138 7.79 21.00 18.31
CA ILE A 138 7.97 22.36 17.82
C ILE A 138 6.85 23.26 18.35
N THR A 139 5.59 22.87 18.17
CA THR A 139 4.42 23.63 18.64
C THR A 139 4.42 23.77 20.16
N HIS A 140 4.82 22.72 20.90
CA HIS A 140 4.96 22.79 22.35
C HIS A 140 6.01 23.83 22.77
N THR A 141 7.19 23.78 22.17
CA THR A 141 8.29 24.72 22.46
C THR A 141 7.86 26.15 22.13
N PHE A 142 7.27 26.41 20.96
CA PHE A 142 6.78 27.74 20.62
C PHE A 142 5.74 28.26 21.62
N LEU A 143 4.79 27.44 22.05
CA LEU A 143 3.75 27.85 23.02
C LEU A 143 4.23 27.93 24.47
N ALA A 144 5.31 27.26 24.82
CA ALA A 144 5.88 27.31 26.17
C ALA A 144 6.79 28.53 26.37
N PHE A 145 7.39 29.04 25.28
CA PHE A 145 8.31 30.18 25.30
C PHE A 145 7.69 31.48 24.77
N SER A 146 6.46 31.44 24.23
CA SER A 146 5.67 32.62 23.85
C SER A 146 4.71 33.02 24.96
#